data_AF-A0A0F8YET7-F1
#
_entry.id   AF-A0A0F8YET7-F1
#
_cell.length_a   1.000
_cell.length_b   1.000
_cell.length_c   1.000
_cell.angle_alpha   90.00
_cell.angle_beta   90.00
_cell.angle_gamma   90.00
#
_symmetry.space_group_name_H-M   'P 1'
#
loop_
_entity.id
_entity.type
_entity.pdbx_description
1 polymer ?
#
loop_
_entity_poly.entity_id
_entity_poly.type
_entity_poly.pdbx_seq_one_letter_code
_entity_poly.pdbx_strand_id
1 'polypeptide(L)'
;EVQFGHVVRPTHRNTLFERQRFEWPAQKWADLSDRDFGIALLNDCKYGYDFLDGVLRLSLLRAPVAPDPLCDRGEHQFTYSLLAHGAFAEGDTIRAAYDLNVPPLVVPGRCAEGRMGFLAVSNPAVVVETVKRSEDGRGTIVRLYEALGGKARTAVALPTGAREAQQCDMLERPERKLRLRRDGSVMLEFRPFEIKTVRFE
;
A
#
# COMPACT_ATOMS: atom_id res chain seq x y z
N GLU A 1 -6.10 5.79 3.39
CA GLU A 1 -5.86 4.43 2.83
C GLU A 1 -6.87 3.41 3.34
N VAL A 2 -7.24 2.43 2.50
CA VAL A 2 -7.86 1.15 2.90
C VAL A 2 -7.11 0.00 2.24
N GLN A 3 -7.46 -1.25 2.55
CA GLN A 3 -6.79 -2.40 1.94
C GLN A 3 -6.88 -2.34 0.40
N PHE A 4 -5.72 -2.41 -0.28
CA PHE A 4 -5.61 -2.36 -1.74
C PHE A 4 -6.20 -1.11 -2.42
N GLY A 5 -6.21 0.05 -1.74
CA GLY A 5 -6.66 1.29 -2.36
C GLY A 5 -6.91 2.42 -1.37
N HIS A 6 -7.80 3.34 -1.75
CA HIS A 6 -8.19 4.45 -0.89
C HIS A 6 -9.66 4.83 -1.15
N VAL A 7 -10.26 5.52 -0.18
CA VAL A 7 -11.64 6.01 -0.26
C VAL A 7 -11.65 7.49 0.08
N VAL A 8 -12.40 8.27 -0.69
CA VAL A 8 -12.62 9.69 -0.40
C VAL A 8 -13.69 9.80 0.68
N ARG A 9 -13.40 10.58 1.72
CA ARG A 9 -14.33 10.87 2.82
C ARG A 9 -14.65 12.36 2.84
N PRO A 10 -15.88 12.74 3.20
CA PRO A 10 -16.23 14.13 3.37
C PRO A 10 -15.44 14.74 4.53
N THR A 11 -15.05 16.00 4.38
CA THR A 11 -14.36 16.83 5.38
C THR A 11 -15.32 17.68 6.21
N HIS A 12 -16.63 17.54 5.98
CA HIS A 12 -17.70 18.27 6.65
C HIS A 12 -18.66 17.31 7.39
N ARG A 13 -19.44 17.85 8.33
CA ARG A 13 -20.42 17.08 9.12
C ARG A 13 -21.85 17.64 8.96
N ASN A 14 -22.34 17.62 7.72
CA ASN A 14 -23.62 18.25 7.36
C ASN A 14 -24.82 17.37 7.71
N THR A 15 -24.69 16.06 7.61
CA THR A 15 -25.74 15.09 7.91
C THR A 15 -25.65 14.56 9.34
N LEU A 16 -26.76 14.04 9.88
CA LEU A 16 -26.75 13.35 11.19
C LEU A 16 -25.75 12.19 11.21
N PHE A 17 -25.65 11.48 10.09
CA PHE A 17 -24.73 10.37 9.91
C PHE A 17 -23.26 10.79 9.97
N GLU A 18 -22.90 11.89 9.32
CA GLU A 18 -21.53 12.44 9.38
C GLU A 18 -21.22 13.00 10.78
N ARG A 19 -22.20 13.62 11.45
CA ARG A 19 -22.02 14.10 12.83
C ARG A 19 -21.75 12.97 13.82
N GLN A 20 -22.30 11.79 13.58
CA GLN A 20 -22.06 10.61 14.42
C GLN A 20 -20.74 9.88 14.10
N ARG A 21 -20.12 10.15 12.95
CA ARG A 21 -18.82 9.60 12.54
C ARG A 21 -17.70 10.59 12.82
N PHE A 22 -17.23 10.56 14.07
CA PHE A 22 -16.16 11.44 14.54
C PHE A 22 -14.75 10.94 14.20
N GLU A 23 -14.61 9.72 13.69
CA GLU A 23 -13.31 9.12 13.35
C GLU A 23 -13.49 8.11 12.21
N TRP A 24 -12.47 8.01 11.35
CA TRP A 24 -12.39 7.12 10.20
C TRP A 24 -11.20 6.17 10.34
N PRO A 25 -11.39 4.88 10.01
CA PRO A 25 -10.28 3.96 9.93
C PRO A 25 -9.44 4.22 8.67
N ALA A 26 -8.13 4.30 8.84
CA ALA A 26 -7.16 4.24 7.75
C ALA A 26 -5.93 3.42 8.18
N GLN A 27 -5.23 2.82 7.23
CA GLN A 27 -4.11 1.92 7.56
C GLN A 27 -2.82 2.68 7.90
N LYS A 28 -2.11 3.18 6.89
CA LYS A 28 -0.78 3.79 7.03
C LYS A 28 -0.81 5.30 6.81
N TRP A 29 -1.83 5.81 6.12
CA TRP A 29 -1.93 7.23 5.79
C TRP A 29 -3.36 7.75 5.63
N ALA A 30 -3.51 9.05 5.91
CA ALA A 30 -4.63 9.88 5.48
C ALA A 30 -4.09 11.09 4.70
N ASP A 31 -4.80 11.51 3.67
CA ASP A 31 -4.36 12.54 2.73
C ASP A 31 -5.43 13.62 2.62
N LEU A 32 -4.98 14.88 2.62
CA LEU A 32 -5.79 16.03 2.32
C LEU A 32 -5.12 16.80 1.19
N SER A 33 -5.69 16.70 -0.01
CA SER A 33 -5.17 17.38 -1.19
C SER A 33 -6.27 18.09 -1.97
N ASP A 34 -5.90 19.19 -2.61
CA ASP A 34 -6.62 19.72 -3.75
C ASP A 34 -5.95 19.27 -5.06
N ARG A 35 -6.11 20.05 -6.14
CA ARG A 35 -5.51 19.72 -7.44
C ARG A 35 -3.98 19.87 -7.42
N ASP A 36 -3.48 20.90 -6.74
CA ASP A 36 -2.11 21.39 -6.94
C ASP A 36 -1.24 21.16 -5.70
N PHE A 37 -1.84 20.96 -4.53
CA PHE A 37 -1.13 20.75 -3.27
C PHE A 37 -1.85 19.76 -2.35
N GLY A 38 -1.08 19.01 -1.59
CA GLY A 38 -1.61 18.14 -0.55
C GLY A 38 -0.66 17.91 0.61
N ILE A 39 -1.23 17.46 1.71
CA ILE A 39 -0.51 17.01 2.90
C ILE A 39 -1.05 15.64 3.28
N ALA A 40 -0.13 14.68 3.41
CA ALA A 40 -0.41 13.36 3.93
C ALA A 40 0.12 13.21 5.36
N LEU A 41 -0.69 12.62 6.24
CA LEU A 41 -0.31 12.20 7.58
C LEU A 41 -0.10 10.68 7.61
N LEU A 42 1.16 10.28 7.63
CA LEU A 42 1.62 8.90 7.63
C LEU A 42 1.81 8.40 9.08
N ASN A 43 1.62 7.12 9.32
CA ASN A 43 1.84 6.49 10.64
C ASN A 43 2.29 5.02 10.48
N ASP A 44 2.78 4.42 11.58
CA ASP A 44 3.14 2.99 11.66
C ASP A 44 2.22 2.13 12.54
N CYS A 45 1.42 2.73 13.44
CA CYS A 45 0.71 1.99 14.48
C CYS A 45 -0.64 2.59 14.93
N LYS A 46 -1.21 3.51 14.14
CA LYS A 46 -2.42 4.29 14.44
C LYS A 46 -3.42 4.21 13.32
N TYR A 47 -4.65 3.83 13.68
CA TYR A 47 -5.69 3.56 12.70
C TYR A 47 -6.85 4.55 12.73
N GLY A 48 -6.88 5.45 13.72
CA GLY A 48 -7.94 6.41 13.94
C GLY A 48 -7.60 7.80 13.44
N TYR A 49 -8.31 8.27 12.41
CA TYR A 49 -8.13 9.60 11.83
C TYR A 49 -9.42 10.41 11.89
N ASP A 50 -9.32 11.71 12.09
CA ASP A 50 -10.45 12.61 11.97
C ASP A 50 -10.09 13.88 11.22
N PHE A 51 -11.09 14.49 10.60
CA PHE A 51 -10.98 15.80 10.00
C PHE A 51 -12.13 16.68 10.48
N LEU A 52 -11.79 17.80 11.10
CA LEU A 52 -12.76 18.78 11.58
C LEU A 52 -12.19 20.19 11.42
N ASP A 53 -12.98 21.09 10.84
CA ASP A 53 -12.68 22.53 10.73
C ASP A 53 -11.28 22.85 10.18
N GLY A 54 -10.85 22.11 9.14
CA GLY A 54 -9.54 22.31 8.50
C GLY A 54 -8.38 21.57 9.17
N VAL A 55 -8.63 20.82 10.24
CA VAL A 55 -7.60 20.14 11.03
C VAL A 55 -7.69 18.63 10.82
N LEU A 56 -6.63 18.05 10.24
CA LEU A 56 -6.41 16.60 10.21
C LEU A 56 -5.82 16.15 11.55
N ARG A 57 -6.45 15.16 12.18
CA ARG A 57 -6.12 14.66 13.53
C ARG A 57 -5.84 13.16 13.47
N LEU A 58 -4.87 12.72 14.26
CA LEU A 58 -4.52 11.32 14.47
C LEU A 58 -4.74 10.95 15.94
N SER A 59 -5.57 9.94 16.17
CA SER A 59 -5.80 9.37 17.50
C SER A 59 -4.59 8.54 17.90
N LEU A 60 -3.79 9.04 18.84
CA LEU A 60 -2.54 8.38 19.27
C LEU A 60 -2.78 7.24 20.26
N LEU A 61 -3.65 7.45 21.25
CA LEU A 61 -3.92 6.47 22.29
C LEU A 61 -5.34 6.68 22.83
N ARG A 62 -5.99 5.58 23.19
CA ARG A 62 -7.23 5.60 23.97
C ARG A 62 -7.08 4.58 25.08
N ALA A 63 -7.08 5.03 26.34
CA ALA A 63 -6.95 4.17 27.51
C ALA A 63 -8.32 4.01 28.23
N PRO A 64 -9.23 3.14 27.73
CA PRO A 64 -10.49 2.86 28.41
C PRO A 64 -10.24 2.10 29.72
N VAL A 65 -11.17 2.20 30.68
CA VAL A 65 -11.10 1.46 31.95
C VAL A 65 -11.87 0.14 31.89
N ALA A 66 -12.74 -0.02 30.90
CA ALA A 66 -13.49 -1.25 30.66
C ALA A 66 -13.30 -1.67 29.19
N PRO A 67 -13.13 -2.97 28.90
CA PRO A 67 -13.17 -4.12 29.83
C PRO A 67 -11.87 -4.32 30.65
N ASP A 68 -10.81 -3.56 30.36
CA ASP A 68 -9.51 -3.70 31.02
C ASP A 68 -9.15 -2.42 31.81
N PRO A 69 -9.04 -2.47 33.15
CA PRO A 69 -8.71 -1.31 33.99
C PRO A 69 -7.25 -0.83 33.86
N LEU A 70 -6.39 -1.64 33.24
CA LEU A 70 -4.98 -1.36 33.01
C LEU A 70 -4.66 -1.08 31.53
N CYS A 71 -5.69 -0.97 30.69
CA CYS A 71 -5.53 -0.79 29.25
C CYS A 71 -4.57 0.37 28.93
N ASP A 72 -3.58 0.07 28.09
CA ASP A 72 -2.58 1.01 27.59
C ASP A 72 -1.83 1.80 28.67
N ARG A 73 -1.69 1.28 29.89
CA ARG A 73 -0.77 1.84 30.89
C ARG A 73 0.67 1.42 30.59
N GLY A 74 1.57 2.39 30.53
CA GLY A 74 3.00 2.15 30.33
C GLY A 74 3.61 3.14 29.34
N GLU A 75 4.81 2.83 28.90
CA GLU A 75 5.50 3.60 27.85
C GLU A 75 5.02 3.15 26.47
N HIS A 76 4.76 4.13 25.61
CA HIS A 76 4.36 3.89 24.23
C HIS A 76 5.23 4.71 23.30
N GLN A 77 5.63 4.09 22.19
CA GLN A 77 6.35 4.75 21.11
C GLN A 77 5.44 4.78 19.88
N PHE A 78 5.31 5.95 19.27
CA PHE A 78 4.49 6.16 18.08
C PHE A 78 5.33 6.85 17.01
N THR A 79 5.25 6.37 15.77
CA THR A 79 5.87 7.04 14.62
C THR A 79 4.79 7.61 13.72
N TYR A 80 4.89 8.89 13.40
CA TYR A 80 4.05 9.53 12.41
C TYR A 80 4.82 10.65 11.72
N SER A 81 4.46 10.94 10.48
CA SER A 81 5.16 11.90 9.63
C SER A 81 4.16 12.72 8.83
N LEU A 82 4.44 14.00 8.66
CA LEU A 82 3.75 14.86 7.70
C LEU A 82 4.55 14.92 6.41
N LEU A 83 3.91 14.61 5.30
CA LEU A 83 4.47 14.69 3.96
C LEU A 83 3.69 15.75 3.18
N ALA A 84 4.35 16.86 2.84
CA ALA A 84 3.80 17.81 1.89
C ALA A 84 4.14 17.35 0.47
N HIS A 85 3.19 17.48 -0.46
CA HIS A 85 3.35 17.08 -1.85
C HIS A 85 2.51 17.95 -2.79
N GLY A 86 2.70 17.76 -4.10
CA GLY A 86 1.86 18.37 -5.13
C GLY A 86 0.51 17.64 -5.28
N ALA A 87 0.05 17.43 -6.51
CA ALA A 87 -1.11 16.59 -6.77
C ALA A 87 -0.94 15.19 -6.16
N PHE A 88 -2.00 14.62 -5.56
CA PHE A 88 -1.95 13.31 -4.88
C PHE A 88 -1.33 12.20 -5.75
N ALA A 89 -1.72 12.12 -7.03
CA ALA A 89 -1.22 11.09 -7.95
C ALA A 89 0.30 11.15 -8.20
N GLU A 90 0.91 12.31 -7.96
CA GLU A 90 2.34 12.56 -8.14
C GLU A 90 3.08 12.66 -6.79
N GLY A 91 2.34 12.67 -5.68
CA GLY A 91 2.85 13.05 -4.37
C GLY A 91 3.61 11.98 -3.61
N ASP A 92 3.82 10.79 -4.20
CA ASP A 92 4.52 9.64 -3.60
C ASP A 92 3.99 9.19 -2.22
N THR A 93 2.85 9.71 -1.75
CA THR A 93 2.24 9.42 -0.44
C THR A 93 2.19 7.93 -0.14
N ILE A 94 1.76 7.13 -1.12
CA ILE A 94 1.63 5.68 -0.97
C ILE A 94 3.00 5.04 -0.77
N ARG A 95 4.00 5.39 -1.58
CA ARG A 95 5.37 4.86 -1.46
C ARG A 95 6.00 5.26 -0.12
N ALA A 96 5.92 6.54 0.25
CA ALA A 96 6.45 7.03 1.51
C ALA A 96 5.80 6.35 2.73
N ALA A 97 4.50 6.04 2.65
CA ALA A 97 3.82 5.27 3.69
C ALA A 97 4.36 3.84 3.82
N TYR A 98 4.66 3.16 2.71
CA TYR A 98 5.34 1.86 2.75
C TYR A 98 6.76 1.97 3.29
N ASP A 99 7.55 2.95 2.85
CA ASP A 99 8.93 3.13 3.31
C ASP A 99 8.99 3.39 4.83
N LEU A 100 8.00 4.09 5.39
CA LEU A 100 7.85 4.29 6.84
C LEU A 100 7.54 2.98 7.58
N ASN A 101 6.72 2.12 6.98
CA ASN A 101 6.20 0.89 7.61
C ASN A 101 7.07 -0.35 7.35
N VAL A 102 7.95 -0.31 6.36
CA VAL A 102 8.79 -1.43 5.93
C VAL A 102 10.25 -0.97 5.93
N PRO A 103 10.89 -0.87 7.11
CA PRO A 103 12.28 -0.45 7.18
C PRO A 103 13.20 -1.47 6.48
N PRO A 104 14.28 -1.01 5.84
CA PRO A 104 15.22 -1.89 5.16
C PRO A 104 15.88 -2.86 6.14
N LEU A 105 16.01 -4.13 5.75
CA LEU A 105 16.79 -5.11 6.50
C LEU A 105 18.28 -4.88 6.27
N VAL A 106 19.01 -4.57 7.34
CA VAL A 106 20.47 -4.40 7.31
C VAL A 106 21.15 -5.65 7.84
N VAL A 107 22.02 -6.26 7.03
CA VAL A 107 22.80 -7.46 7.40
C VAL A 107 24.30 -7.22 7.17
N PRO A 108 25.20 -7.74 8.03
CA PRO A 108 26.62 -7.72 7.77
C PRO A 108 26.96 -8.46 6.47
N GLY A 109 27.82 -7.87 5.63
CA GLY A 109 28.19 -8.47 4.36
C GLY A 109 29.15 -7.59 3.56
N ARG A 110 29.43 -8.02 2.33
CA ARG A 110 30.12 -7.19 1.32
C ARG A 110 29.08 -6.70 0.32
N CYS A 111 29.23 -5.47 -0.15
CA CYS A 111 28.41 -4.99 -1.25
C CYS A 111 28.67 -5.89 -2.47
N ALA A 112 27.61 -6.53 -2.99
CA ALA A 112 27.72 -7.28 -4.23
C ALA A 112 27.95 -6.31 -5.39
N GLU A 113 28.79 -6.69 -6.36
CA GLU A 113 28.96 -5.91 -7.58
C GLU A 113 27.73 -6.08 -8.49
N GLY A 114 27.17 -4.97 -8.96
CA GLY A 114 26.03 -4.94 -9.88
C GLY A 114 24.67 -4.67 -9.23
N ARG A 115 23.64 -4.51 -10.07
CA ARG A 115 22.26 -4.25 -9.63
C ARG A 115 21.56 -5.57 -9.33
N MET A 116 21.36 -5.88 -8.05
CA MET A 116 20.52 -7.00 -7.64
C MET A 116 19.06 -6.54 -7.54
N GLY A 117 18.23 -6.95 -8.50
CA GLY A 117 16.80 -6.67 -8.50
C GLY A 117 16.03 -7.98 -8.52
N PHE A 118 15.17 -8.20 -7.51
CA PHE A 118 14.29 -9.37 -7.49
C PHE A 118 13.10 -9.18 -8.43
N LEU A 119 12.42 -8.04 -8.36
CA LEU A 119 11.22 -7.71 -9.13
C LEU A 119 11.21 -6.22 -9.41
N ALA A 120 10.64 -5.80 -10.54
CA ALA A 120 10.40 -4.39 -10.82
C ALA A 120 9.07 -4.20 -11.57
N VAL A 121 8.40 -3.08 -11.31
CA VAL A 121 7.21 -2.64 -12.02
C VAL A 121 7.49 -1.29 -12.68
N SER A 122 6.99 -1.07 -13.90
CA SER A 122 7.33 0.12 -14.68
C SER A 122 6.40 1.32 -14.44
N ASN A 123 5.28 1.12 -13.74
CA ASN A 123 4.27 2.16 -13.51
C ASN A 123 4.10 2.39 -11.99
N PRO A 124 4.35 3.61 -11.49
CA PRO A 124 4.26 3.92 -10.06
C PRO A 124 2.84 3.81 -9.48
N ALA A 125 1.80 3.82 -10.33
CA ALA A 125 0.42 3.58 -9.89
C ALA A 125 0.15 2.12 -9.48
N VAL A 126 1.03 1.19 -9.86
CA VAL A 126 0.90 -0.24 -9.51
C VAL A 126 1.87 -0.58 -8.39
N VAL A 127 1.32 -1.01 -7.25
CA VAL A 127 2.10 -1.40 -6.07
C VAL A 127 2.21 -2.91 -6.01
N VAL A 128 3.40 -3.41 -5.69
CA VAL A 128 3.64 -4.81 -5.36
C VAL A 128 3.37 -4.97 -3.87
N GLU A 129 2.26 -5.59 -3.52
CA GLU A 129 1.85 -5.76 -2.11
C GLU A 129 2.46 -7.01 -1.49
N THR A 130 2.59 -8.08 -2.26
CA THR A 130 3.01 -9.36 -1.71
C THR A 130 3.93 -10.07 -2.67
N VAL A 131 5.03 -10.58 -2.15
CA VAL A 131 5.90 -11.55 -2.79
C VAL A 131 6.04 -12.72 -1.82
N LYS A 132 5.62 -13.91 -2.25
CA LYS A 132 5.71 -15.12 -1.43
C LYS A 132 5.97 -16.34 -2.30
N ARG A 133 6.40 -17.45 -1.69
CA ARG A 133 6.41 -18.74 -2.37
C ARG A 133 4.98 -19.22 -2.64
N SER A 134 4.75 -19.91 -3.75
CA SER A 134 3.48 -20.59 -4.02
C SER A 134 3.20 -21.65 -2.95
N GLU A 135 1.92 -21.96 -2.73
CA GLU A 135 1.49 -22.95 -1.73
C GLU A 135 2.07 -24.35 -2.03
N ASP A 136 2.21 -24.70 -3.31
CA ASP A 136 2.83 -25.96 -3.74
C ASP A 136 4.37 -25.91 -3.75
N GLY A 137 4.97 -24.76 -3.41
CA GLY A 137 6.41 -24.58 -3.33
C GLY A 137 7.15 -24.50 -4.66
N ARG A 138 6.46 -24.51 -5.81
CA ARG A 138 7.06 -24.60 -7.15
C ARG A 138 7.18 -23.27 -7.90
N GLY A 139 6.79 -22.16 -7.29
CA GLY A 139 6.90 -20.85 -7.91
C GLY A 139 6.89 -19.71 -6.91
N THR A 140 6.87 -18.49 -7.45
CA THR A 140 6.74 -17.24 -6.71
C THR A 140 5.40 -16.60 -7.04
N ILE A 141 4.63 -16.27 -6.02
CA ILE A 141 3.39 -15.50 -6.12
C ILE A 141 3.70 -14.03 -5.88
N VAL A 142 3.30 -13.20 -6.83
CA VAL A 142 3.35 -11.76 -6.74
C VAL A 142 1.94 -11.21 -6.81
N ARG A 143 1.53 -10.47 -5.78
CA ARG A 143 0.25 -9.76 -5.75
C ARG A 143 0.49 -8.27 -5.97
N LEU A 144 -0.22 -7.72 -6.92
CA LEU A 144 -0.13 -6.32 -7.30
C LEU A 144 -1.51 -5.68 -7.29
N TYR A 145 -1.57 -4.38 -7.04
CA TYR A 145 -2.81 -3.63 -7.17
C TYR A 145 -2.57 -2.24 -7.76
N GLU A 146 -3.59 -1.70 -8.41
CA GLU A 146 -3.61 -0.30 -8.84
C GLU A 146 -4.04 0.59 -7.67
N ALA A 147 -3.22 1.58 -7.32
CA ALA A 147 -3.33 2.27 -6.04
C ALA A 147 -3.96 3.67 -6.13
N LEU A 148 -4.08 4.23 -7.35
CA LEU A 148 -4.51 5.61 -7.59
C LEU A 148 -5.97 5.71 -8.05
N GLY A 149 -6.68 4.60 -8.26
CA GLY A 149 -8.07 4.58 -8.70
C GLY A 149 -8.24 4.80 -10.20
N GLY A 150 -7.19 4.61 -10.99
CA GLY A 150 -7.15 4.81 -12.43
C GLY A 150 -7.01 3.53 -13.25
N LYS A 151 -6.92 3.68 -14.57
CA LYS A 151 -6.44 2.59 -15.43
C LYS A 151 -4.91 2.66 -15.47
N ALA A 152 -4.25 1.53 -15.26
CA ALA A 152 -2.79 1.45 -15.33
C ALA A 152 -2.33 0.32 -16.25
N ARG A 153 -1.26 0.55 -16.99
CA ARG A 153 -0.49 -0.49 -17.68
C ARG A 153 0.90 -0.54 -17.07
N THR A 154 1.38 -1.73 -16.73
CA THR A 154 2.71 -1.90 -16.14
C THR A 154 3.41 -3.11 -16.75
N ALA A 155 4.69 -2.95 -17.07
CA ALA A 155 5.58 -4.07 -17.33
C ALA A 155 6.13 -4.56 -15.98
N VAL A 156 5.98 -5.86 -15.73
CA VAL A 156 6.53 -6.54 -14.55
C VAL A 156 7.76 -7.32 -15.00
N ALA A 157 8.94 -6.92 -14.52
CA ALA A 157 10.15 -7.70 -14.68
C ALA A 157 10.06 -8.96 -13.81
N LEU A 158 10.50 -10.10 -14.34
CA LEU A 158 10.36 -11.39 -13.68
C LEU A 158 11.26 -11.52 -12.45
N PRO A 159 10.84 -12.28 -11.43
CA PRO A 159 11.73 -12.84 -10.43
C PRO A 159 12.94 -13.51 -11.07
N THR A 160 14.13 -13.33 -10.49
CA THR A 160 15.36 -13.94 -11.00
C THR A 160 15.17 -15.45 -11.16
N GLY A 161 15.35 -15.96 -12.38
CA GLY A 161 15.24 -17.39 -12.70
C GLY A 161 13.90 -17.83 -13.29
N ALA A 162 12.84 -17.03 -13.18
CA ALA A 162 11.54 -17.38 -13.77
C ALA A 162 11.58 -17.42 -15.31
N ARG A 163 10.74 -18.27 -15.89
CA ARG A 163 10.58 -18.56 -17.32
C ARG A 163 9.12 -18.57 -17.76
N GLU A 164 8.19 -18.75 -16.83
CA GLU A 164 6.75 -18.69 -17.10
C GLU A 164 6.04 -17.70 -16.16
N ALA A 165 4.92 -17.19 -16.62
CA ALA A 165 4.05 -16.34 -15.83
C ALA A 165 2.59 -16.69 -16.08
N GLN A 166 1.81 -16.78 -15.00
CA GLN A 166 0.39 -17.12 -15.06
C GLN A 166 -0.39 -16.22 -14.11
N GLN A 167 -1.44 -15.59 -14.63
CA GLN A 167 -2.42 -14.93 -13.78
C GLN A 167 -3.26 -16.00 -13.08
N CYS A 168 -3.46 -15.81 -11.78
CA CYS A 168 -4.26 -16.68 -10.93
C CYS A 168 -5.17 -15.85 -10.02
N ASP A 169 -6.15 -16.50 -9.40
CA ASP A 169 -6.95 -15.91 -8.35
C ASP A 169 -6.14 -15.77 -7.04
N MET A 170 -6.81 -15.25 -5.99
CA MET A 170 -6.18 -15.05 -4.68
C MET A 170 -5.80 -16.36 -3.96
N LEU A 171 -6.35 -17.50 -4.41
CA LEU A 171 -6.07 -18.86 -3.93
C LEU A 171 -5.10 -19.61 -4.87
N GLU A 172 -4.37 -18.88 -5.71
CA GLU A 172 -3.38 -19.42 -6.66
C GLU A 172 -3.96 -20.31 -7.76
N ARG A 173 -5.28 -20.30 -7.97
CA ARG A 173 -5.91 -21.12 -9.02
C ARG A 173 -5.69 -20.46 -10.37
N PRO A 174 -5.19 -21.19 -11.38
CA PRO A 174 -4.80 -20.61 -12.66
C PRO A 174 -6.00 -20.05 -13.42
N GLU A 175 -5.89 -18.82 -13.89
CA GLU A 175 -6.90 -18.18 -14.76
C GLU A 175 -6.42 -18.09 -16.20
N ARG A 176 -5.20 -17.58 -16.42
CA ARG A 176 -4.70 -17.26 -17.75
C ARG A 176 -3.17 -17.25 -17.81
N LYS A 177 -2.58 -17.97 -18.77
CA LYS A 177 -1.14 -17.86 -19.07
C LYS A 177 -0.81 -16.47 -19.63
N LEU A 178 0.27 -15.87 -19.15
CA LEU A 178 0.73 -14.55 -19.58
C LEU A 178 1.91 -14.72 -20.55
N ARG A 179 1.91 -13.93 -21.62
CA ARG A 179 3.00 -13.98 -22.60
C ARG A 179 4.16 -13.11 -22.14
N LEU A 180 5.35 -13.71 -22.10
CA LEU A 180 6.60 -12.97 -21.92
C LEU A 180 6.89 -12.11 -23.14
N ARG A 181 7.37 -10.89 -22.90
CA ARG A 181 7.90 -10.00 -23.93
C ARG A 181 9.36 -10.37 -24.24
N ARG A 182 9.92 -9.76 -25.29
CA ARG A 182 11.31 -10.00 -25.72
C ARG A 182 12.36 -9.63 -24.65
N ASP A 183 12.03 -8.67 -23.79
CA ASP A 183 12.85 -8.25 -22.65
C ASP A 183 12.65 -9.12 -21.40
N GLY A 184 11.86 -10.20 -21.53
CA GLY A 184 11.53 -11.11 -20.44
C GLY A 184 10.41 -10.61 -19.52
N SER A 185 9.88 -9.39 -19.68
CA SER A 185 8.81 -8.86 -18.82
C SER A 185 7.41 -9.36 -19.19
N VAL A 186 6.45 -9.18 -18.30
CA VAL A 186 5.02 -9.39 -18.55
C VAL A 186 4.28 -8.07 -18.51
N MET A 187 3.44 -7.80 -19.52
CA MET A 187 2.56 -6.64 -19.51
C MET A 187 1.25 -6.97 -18.80
N LEU A 188 0.89 -6.16 -17.81
CA LEU A 188 -0.39 -6.23 -17.10
C LEU A 188 -1.18 -4.94 -17.31
N GLU A 189 -2.51 -5.09 -17.38
CA GLU A 189 -3.46 -3.98 -17.50
C GLU A 189 -4.43 -4.01 -16.32
N PHE A 190 -4.56 -2.90 -15.62
CA PHE A 190 -5.38 -2.75 -14.42
C PHE A 190 -6.54 -1.80 -14.67
N ARG A 191 -7.69 -2.16 -14.11
CA ARG A 191 -8.82 -1.27 -13.83
C ARG A 191 -8.61 -0.55 -12.49
N PRO A 192 -9.37 0.52 -12.21
CA PRO A 192 -9.34 1.22 -10.92
C PRO A 192 -9.40 0.25 -9.73
N PHE A 193 -8.41 0.34 -8.83
CA PHE A 193 -8.29 -0.51 -7.63
C PHE A 193 -8.31 -2.02 -7.89
N GLU A 194 -7.97 -2.45 -9.10
CA GLU A 194 -7.94 -3.88 -9.43
C GLU A 194 -6.74 -4.54 -8.75
N ILE A 195 -6.98 -5.70 -8.15
CA ILE A 195 -5.94 -6.57 -7.61
C ILE A 195 -5.68 -7.69 -8.61
N LYS A 196 -4.41 -8.00 -8.87
CA LYS A 196 -4.00 -9.15 -9.65
C LYS A 196 -3.01 -9.99 -8.88
N THR A 197 -3.13 -11.30 -9.02
CA THR A 197 -2.13 -12.25 -8.55
C THR A 197 -1.49 -12.92 -9.74
N VAL A 198 -0.16 -12.94 -9.77
CA VAL A 198 0.64 -13.57 -10.82
C VAL A 198 1.58 -14.57 -10.18
N ARG A 199 1.52 -15.81 -10.67
CA ARG A 199 2.47 -16.88 -10.38
C ARG A 199 3.58 -16.86 -11.41
N PHE A 200 4.82 -16.86 -10.95
CA PHE A 200 6.03 -17.01 -11.75
C PHE A 200 6.68 -18.35 -11.43
N GLU A 201 7.09 -19.07 -12.46
CA GLU A 201 7.82 -20.36 -12.39
C GLU A 201 9.12 -20.27 -13.15
#